data_AF-A0A9Q7SEN7-F1
#
_entry.id   AF-A0A9Q7SEN7-F1
#
_cell.length_a   1.000
_cell.length_b   1.000
_cell.length_c   1.000
_cell.angle_alpha   90.00
_cell.angle_beta   90.00
_cell.angle_gamma   90.00
#
_symmetry.space_group_name_H-M   'P 1'
#
loop_
_entity.id
_entity.type
_entity.pdbx_description
1 polymer ?
#
loop_
_entity_poly.entity_id
_entity_poly.type
_entity_poly.pdbx_seq_one_letter_code
_entity_poly.pdbx_strand_id
1 'polypeptide(L)'
;MPCTISSAWLSASIASTWKFARLLTVTDDRSDLSAYWRLKFDFYDRYGTRFTPEAVAAAKARPFAVRMRSFINLPALFFGPIYFVAKGMWRKAITVMLFGLFLGVVVYLAVPGLGFGGFSTNGAVYMILAGPAYYRHRVVGSRSWNPFDGIGWRFNREMREDWALRRR
;
A
#
# COMPACT_ATOMS: atom_id res chain seq x y z
N MET A 1 0.74 8.46 -55.64
CA MET A 1 -0.12 8.78 -54.47
C MET A 1 0.50 8.11 -53.25
N PRO A 2 1.06 8.84 -52.27
CA PRO A 2 1.57 8.20 -51.07
C PRO A 2 0.43 8.00 -50.06
N CYS A 3 0.19 6.74 -49.67
CA CYS A 3 -0.67 6.36 -48.56
C CYS A 3 -0.07 6.86 -47.24
N THR A 4 -0.68 7.87 -46.63
CA THR A 4 -0.38 8.26 -45.24
C THR A 4 -1.08 7.30 -44.29
N ILE A 5 -0.35 6.35 -43.72
CA ILE A 5 -0.83 5.53 -42.60
C ILE A 5 -0.90 6.45 -41.37
N SER A 6 -2.12 6.71 -40.90
CA SER A 6 -2.38 7.58 -39.74
C SER A 6 -1.67 7.06 -38.49
N SER A 7 -0.82 7.91 -37.90
CA SER A 7 -0.02 7.65 -36.69
C SER A 7 -0.85 7.27 -35.45
N ALA A 8 -2.17 7.49 -35.49
CA ALA A 8 -3.12 7.13 -34.43
C ALA A 8 -3.29 5.61 -34.25
N TRP A 9 -3.13 4.81 -35.31
CA TRP A 9 -3.29 3.35 -35.24
C TRP A 9 -2.10 2.67 -34.57
N LEU A 10 -0.88 3.19 -34.79
CA LEU A 10 0.34 2.71 -34.13
C LEU A 10 0.33 3.02 -32.63
N SER A 11 -0.17 4.18 -32.21
CA SER A 11 -0.24 4.55 -30.78
C SER A 11 -1.29 3.73 -30.01
N ALA A 12 -2.44 3.44 -30.63
CA ALA A 12 -3.48 2.60 -30.01
C ALA A 12 -3.02 1.15 -29.83
N SER A 13 -2.29 0.60 -30.80
CA SER A 13 -1.78 -0.78 -30.73
C SER A 13 -0.70 -0.95 -29.67
N ILE A 14 0.17 0.05 -29.49
CA ILE A 14 1.20 0.04 -28.43
C ILE A 14 0.55 0.22 -27.05
N ALA A 15 -0.38 1.15 -26.87
CA ALA A 15 -1.08 1.33 -25.59
C ALA A 15 -1.89 0.08 -25.16
N SER A 16 -2.43 -0.64 -26.14
CA SER A 16 -3.13 -1.92 -25.94
C SER A 16 -2.16 -3.02 -25.49
N THR A 17 -1.02 -3.20 -26.16
CA THR A 17 -0.03 -4.22 -25.80
C THR A 17 0.59 -3.98 -24.42
N TRP A 18 0.77 -2.72 -23.98
CA TRP A 18 1.20 -2.42 -22.60
C TRP A 18 0.14 -2.78 -21.55
N LYS A 19 -1.16 -2.62 -21.85
CA LYS A 19 -2.25 -3.06 -20.96
C LYS A 19 -2.34 -4.59 -20.89
N PHE A 20 -2.18 -5.27 -22.03
CA PHE A 20 -2.20 -6.74 -22.08
C PHE A 20 -0.95 -7.37 -21.45
N ALA A 21 0.25 -6.83 -21.67
CA ALA A 21 1.46 -7.27 -20.98
C ALA A 21 1.37 -7.05 -19.46
N ARG A 22 0.75 -5.93 -19.02
CA ARG A 22 0.42 -5.72 -17.61
C ARG A 22 -0.57 -6.76 -17.10
N LEU A 23 -1.64 -7.07 -17.85
CA LEU A 23 -2.63 -8.10 -17.47
C LEU A 23 -2.02 -9.51 -17.36
N LEU A 24 -1.09 -9.88 -18.25
CA LEU A 24 -0.41 -11.18 -18.22
C LEU A 24 0.60 -11.32 -17.08
N THR A 25 1.15 -10.21 -16.56
CA THR A 25 1.96 -10.21 -15.31
C THR A 25 1.12 -10.14 -14.03
N VAL A 26 -0.20 -9.94 -14.15
CA VAL A 26 -1.11 -9.66 -13.03
C VAL A 26 -1.99 -10.86 -12.68
N THR A 27 -1.66 -12.07 -13.16
CA THR A 27 -1.98 -13.26 -12.37
C THR A 27 -1.13 -13.18 -11.11
N ASP A 28 -1.72 -12.62 -10.04
CA ASP A 28 -1.13 -12.44 -8.72
C ASP A 28 -0.76 -13.83 -8.17
N ASP A 29 0.44 -14.31 -8.53
CA ASP A 29 0.96 -15.60 -8.05
C ASP A 29 1.37 -15.44 -6.58
N ARG A 30 0.38 -15.55 -5.70
CA ARG A 30 0.54 -15.50 -4.24
C ARG A 30 1.13 -16.79 -3.66
N SER A 31 1.56 -17.73 -4.50
CA SER A 31 2.18 -18.97 -4.03
C SER A 31 3.45 -18.67 -3.22
N ASP A 32 4.16 -17.57 -3.53
CA ASP A 32 5.34 -17.09 -2.80
C ASP A 32 5.01 -16.47 -1.41
N LEU A 33 3.77 -16.02 -1.21
CA LEU A 33 3.36 -15.40 0.05
C LEU A 33 3.11 -16.46 1.12
N SER A 34 3.62 -16.20 2.33
CA SER A 34 3.27 -17.00 3.49
C SER A 34 1.77 -16.92 3.79
N ALA A 35 1.22 -17.95 4.46
CA ALA A 35 -0.18 -17.97 4.89
C ALA A 35 -0.57 -16.71 5.71
N TYR A 36 0.39 -16.13 6.43
CA TYR A 36 0.23 -14.88 7.15
C TYR A 36 -0.07 -13.68 6.23
N TRP A 37 0.62 -13.57 5.09
CA TRP A 37 0.39 -12.50 4.13
C TRP A 37 -0.84 -12.74 3.28
N ARG A 38 -1.11 -13.98 2.89
CA ARG A 38 -2.35 -14.34 2.17
C ARG A 38 -3.59 -13.94 2.97
N LEU A 39 -3.62 -14.26 4.28
CA LEU A 39 -4.71 -13.85 5.18
C LEU A 39 -5.01 -12.34 5.13
N LYS A 40 -3.96 -11.51 5.11
CA LYS A 40 -4.10 -10.04 5.05
C LYS A 40 -4.59 -9.57 3.69
N PHE A 41 -4.02 -10.13 2.63
CA PHE A 41 -4.32 -9.73 1.26
C PHE A 41 -5.74 -10.11 0.90
N ASP A 42 -6.19 -11.31 1.29
CA ASP A 42 -7.58 -11.74 1.09
C ASP A 42 -8.57 -10.86 1.86
N PHE A 43 -8.19 -10.39 3.06
CA PHE A 43 -8.99 -9.42 3.80
C PHE A 43 -9.07 -8.07 3.07
N TYR A 44 -7.95 -7.55 2.56
CA TYR A 44 -7.91 -6.30 1.80
C TYR A 44 -8.64 -6.37 0.46
N ASP A 45 -8.60 -7.51 -0.22
CA ASP A 45 -9.35 -7.75 -1.45
C ASP A 45 -10.86 -7.70 -1.19
N ARG A 46 -11.32 -8.30 -0.09
CA ARG A 46 -12.76 -8.43 0.19
C ARG A 46 -13.37 -7.18 0.82
N TYR A 47 -12.66 -6.54 1.75
CA TYR A 47 -13.22 -5.46 2.58
C TYR A 47 -12.49 -4.13 2.42
N GLY A 48 -11.34 -4.11 1.72
CA GLY A 48 -10.48 -2.95 1.65
C GLY A 48 -9.57 -2.80 2.88
N THR A 49 -8.90 -1.65 3.01
CA THR A 49 -7.99 -1.40 4.12
C THR A 49 -8.74 -1.01 5.39
N ARG A 50 -8.06 -1.15 6.54
CA ARG A 50 -8.56 -0.90 7.90
C ARG A 50 -9.15 0.49 8.17
N PHE A 51 -9.10 1.40 7.21
CA PHE A 51 -9.55 2.78 7.32
C PHE A 51 -10.95 2.99 6.74
N THR A 52 -11.59 1.92 6.29
CA THR A 52 -12.92 1.96 5.69
C THR A 52 -13.95 1.42 6.69
N PRO A 53 -15.17 2.00 6.75
CA PRO A 53 -16.21 1.55 7.67
C PRO A 53 -16.51 0.05 7.53
N GLU A 54 -16.53 -0.44 6.29
CA GLU A 54 -16.81 -1.83 5.95
C GLU A 54 -15.70 -2.78 6.47
N ALA A 55 -14.42 -2.42 6.28
CA ALA A 55 -13.32 -3.20 6.83
C ALA A 55 -13.30 -3.18 8.36
N VAL A 56 -13.65 -2.05 8.98
CA VAL A 56 -13.73 -1.94 10.44
C VAL A 56 -14.84 -2.84 10.98
N ALA A 57 -16.03 -2.83 10.36
CA ALA A 57 -17.15 -3.69 10.75
C ALA A 57 -16.81 -5.18 10.56
N ALA A 58 -16.29 -5.56 9.38
CA ALA A 58 -15.89 -6.93 9.08
C ALA A 58 -14.79 -7.44 10.02
N ALA A 59 -13.87 -6.57 10.43
CA ALA A 59 -12.83 -6.93 11.37
C ALA A 59 -13.33 -7.06 12.81
N LYS A 60 -14.31 -6.25 13.23
CA LYS A 60 -14.97 -6.39 14.54
C LYS A 60 -15.73 -7.71 14.67
N ALA A 61 -16.26 -8.24 13.57
CA ALA A 61 -16.96 -9.52 13.54
C ALA A 61 -16.03 -10.75 13.67
N ARG A 62 -14.71 -10.59 13.54
CA ARG A 62 -13.73 -11.69 13.65
C ARG A 62 -13.21 -11.85 15.07
N PRO A 63 -12.79 -13.08 15.46
CA PRO A 63 -12.07 -13.30 16.71
C PRO A 63 -10.87 -12.36 16.85
N PHE A 64 -10.63 -11.87 18.06
CA PHE A 64 -9.60 -10.87 18.35
C PHE A 64 -8.23 -11.21 17.77
N ALA A 65 -7.79 -12.47 17.90
CA ALA A 65 -6.51 -12.94 17.38
C ALA A 65 -6.41 -12.82 15.85
N VAL A 66 -7.46 -13.21 15.12
CA VAL A 66 -7.52 -13.12 13.64
C VAL A 66 -7.57 -11.66 13.20
N ARG A 67 -8.37 -10.85 13.90
CA ARG A 67 -8.43 -9.40 13.69
C ARG A 67 -7.05 -8.77 13.85
N MET A 68 -6.35 -9.09 14.94
CA MET A 68 -5.04 -8.51 15.22
C MET A 68 -3.99 -8.95 14.21
N ARG A 69 -4.02 -10.22 13.82
CA ARG A 69 -3.14 -10.78 12.79
C ARG A 69 -3.33 -10.13 11.44
N SER A 70 -4.54 -9.65 11.12
CA SER A 70 -4.87 -8.99 9.85
C SER A 70 -4.34 -7.55 9.79
N PHE A 71 -4.11 -6.90 10.93
CA PHE A 71 -3.77 -5.48 11.01
C PHE A 71 -2.38 -5.17 11.51
N ILE A 72 -1.85 -5.97 12.43
CA ILE A 72 -0.57 -5.69 13.05
C ILE A 72 0.54 -6.36 12.24
N ASN A 73 1.57 -5.58 11.93
CA ASN A 73 2.84 -6.08 11.40
C ASN A 73 3.88 -5.95 12.51
N LEU A 74 3.93 -6.91 13.44
CA LEU A 74 4.81 -6.85 14.62
C LEU A 74 6.28 -6.57 14.26
N PRO A 75 6.87 -7.18 13.21
CA PRO A 75 8.26 -6.87 12.86
C PRO A 75 8.47 -5.39 12.48
N ALA A 76 7.49 -4.73 11.88
CA ALA A 76 7.58 -3.31 11.55
C ALA A 76 7.56 -2.41 12.80
N LEU A 77 7.08 -2.90 13.95
CA LEU A 77 7.17 -2.19 15.22
C LEU A 77 8.62 -2.05 15.70
N PHE A 78 9.43 -3.10 15.53
CA PHE A 78 10.82 -3.11 16.01
C PHE A 78 11.81 -2.60 14.96
N PHE A 79 11.56 -2.90 13.68
CA PHE A 79 12.48 -2.58 12.59
C PHE A 79 12.10 -1.30 11.82
N GLY A 80 10.94 -0.69 12.11
CA GLY A 80 10.53 0.61 11.57
C GLY A 80 10.76 0.76 10.05
N PRO A 81 11.57 1.75 9.61
CA PRO A 81 11.85 1.98 8.19
C PRO A 81 12.67 0.86 7.54
N ILE A 82 13.53 0.17 8.29
CA ILE A 82 14.34 -0.97 7.79
C ILE A 82 13.41 -2.09 7.29
N TYR A 83 12.28 -2.31 7.99
CA TYR A 83 11.27 -3.26 7.56
C TYR A 83 10.69 -2.93 6.17
N PHE A 84 10.42 -1.65 5.92
CA PHE A 84 9.89 -1.20 4.63
C PHE A 84 10.91 -1.39 3.51
N VAL A 85 12.18 -1.10 3.78
CA VAL A 85 13.28 -1.33 2.83
C VAL A 85 13.41 -2.81 2.51
N ALA A 86 13.40 -3.69 3.53
CA ALA A 86 13.46 -5.15 3.34
C ALA A 86 12.27 -5.69 2.51
N LYS A 87 11.12 -5.03 2.58
CA LYS A 87 9.93 -5.36 1.77
C LYS A 87 9.94 -4.73 0.36
N GLY A 88 10.96 -3.98 -0.02
CA GLY A 88 11.09 -3.31 -1.31
C GLY A 88 10.44 -1.91 -1.39
N MET A 89 9.85 -1.43 -0.29
CA MET A 89 9.10 -0.18 -0.20
C MET A 89 9.96 1.01 0.26
N TRP A 90 11.21 1.09 -0.20
CA TRP A 90 12.20 2.07 0.27
C TRP A 90 11.76 3.54 0.12
N ARG A 91 11.02 3.88 -0.94
CA ARG A 91 10.47 5.25 -1.15
C ARG A 91 9.50 5.67 -0.03
N LYS A 92 8.62 4.75 0.37
CA LYS A 92 7.70 4.97 1.48
C LYS A 92 8.43 5.00 2.81
N ALA A 93 9.49 4.18 2.98
CA ALA A 93 10.34 4.24 4.16
C ALA A 93 10.93 5.65 4.36
N ILE A 94 11.54 6.21 3.31
CA ILE A 94 12.11 7.57 3.33
C ILE A 94 11.03 8.60 3.64
N THR A 95 9.88 8.51 2.97
CA THR A 95 8.83 9.53 3.14
C THR A 95 8.23 9.51 4.54
N VAL A 96 7.94 8.34 5.10
CA VAL A 96 7.42 8.21 6.47
C VAL A 96 8.46 8.70 7.48
N MET A 97 9.74 8.39 7.27
CA MET A 97 10.83 8.83 8.14
C MET A 97 11.00 10.35 8.13
N LEU A 98 11.05 10.98 6.95
CA LEU A 98 11.19 12.43 6.80
C LEU A 98 9.94 13.17 7.31
N PHE A 99 8.75 12.63 7.05
CA PHE A 99 7.50 13.19 7.58
C PHE A 99 7.45 13.13 9.11
N GLY A 100 7.87 12.00 9.70
CA GLY A 100 7.98 11.86 11.15
C GLY A 100 9.04 12.80 11.75
N LEU A 101 10.17 13.01 11.05
CA LEU A 101 11.20 13.97 11.48
C LEU A 101 10.64 15.40 11.46
N PHE A 102 9.98 15.78 10.37
CA PHE A 102 9.33 17.08 10.23
C PHE A 102 8.31 17.33 11.34
N LEU A 103 7.44 16.35 11.61
CA LEU A 103 6.49 16.44 12.73
C LEU A 103 7.19 16.58 14.08
N GLY A 104 8.28 15.84 14.30
CA GLY A 104 9.09 15.97 15.51
C GLY A 104 9.67 17.38 15.70
N VAL A 105 10.18 17.99 14.62
CA VAL A 105 10.67 19.37 14.66
C VAL A 105 9.54 20.35 14.97
N VAL A 106 8.40 20.22 14.29
CA VAL A 106 7.24 21.11 14.50
C VAL A 106 6.75 21.03 15.94
N VAL A 107 6.60 19.82 16.50
CA VAL A 107 6.18 19.62 17.89
C VAL A 107 7.20 20.20 18.87
N TYR A 108 8.50 19.97 18.63
CA TYR A 108 9.56 20.52 19.47
C TYR A 108 9.57 22.06 19.47
N LEU A 109 9.40 22.69 18.31
CA LEU A 109 9.35 24.16 18.21
C LEU A 109 8.08 24.73 18.85
N ALA A 110 6.94 24.04 18.75
CA ALA A 110 5.69 24.48 19.35
C ALA A 110 5.63 24.27 20.86
N VAL A 111 6.19 23.15 21.34
CA VAL A 111 6.16 22.76 22.76
C VAL A 111 7.52 22.14 23.14
N PRO A 112 8.54 22.98 23.41
CA PRO A 112 9.89 22.48 23.70
C PRO A 112 9.95 21.53 24.90
N GLY A 113 9.05 21.69 25.88
CA GLY A 113 8.95 20.84 27.06
C GLY A 113 8.59 19.37 26.79
N LEU A 114 8.04 19.05 25.61
CA LEU A 114 7.81 17.67 25.17
C LEU A 114 9.05 17.03 24.57
N GLY A 115 10.09 17.81 24.26
CA GLY A 115 11.32 17.35 23.62
C GLY A 115 11.12 16.89 22.18
N PHE A 116 12.21 16.42 21.56
CA PHE A 116 12.16 15.81 20.24
C PHE A 116 11.65 14.36 20.38
N GLY A 117 10.33 14.18 20.37
CA GLY A 117 9.74 12.84 20.36
C GLY A 117 10.24 12.06 19.13
N GLY A 118 10.59 10.78 19.28
CA GLY A 118 11.11 9.90 18.22
C GLY A 118 10.08 9.56 17.12
N PHE A 119 9.39 10.56 16.58
CA PHE A 119 8.31 10.43 15.60
C PHE A 119 8.79 9.83 14.27
N SER A 120 10.04 10.08 13.86
CA SER A 120 10.66 9.52 12.64
C SER A 120 10.89 8.01 12.71
N THR A 121 11.12 7.48 13.91
CA THR A 121 11.41 6.05 14.17
C THR A 121 10.28 5.36 14.92
N ASN A 122 9.12 6.00 15.07
CA ASN A 122 8.00 5.44 15.81
C ASN A 122 7.46 4.19 15.11
N GLY A 123 7.87 3.02 15.61
CA GLY A 123 7.52 1.72 15.07
C GLY A 123 6.02 1.47 14.97
N ALA A 124 5.19 2.10 15.82
CA ALA A 124 3.75 1.94 15.76
C ALA A 124 3.17 2.49 14.44
N VAL A 125 3.73 3.60 13.94
CA VAL A 125 3.35 4.16 12.63
C VAL A 125 3.68 3.18 11.51
N TYR A 126 4.90 2.64 11.49
CA TYR A 126 5.33 1.64 10.49
C TYR A 126 4.50 0.36 10.58
N MET A 127 4.19 -0.10 11.78
CA MET A 127 3.35 -1.28 12.04
C MET A 127 1.95 -1.16 11.42
N ILE A 128 1.32 0.01 11.55
CA ILE A 128 -0.01 0.30 11.01
C ILE A 128 0.03 0.44 9.48
N LEU A 129 1.05 1.13 8.95
CA LEU A 129 1.14 1.44 7.52
C LEU A 129 1.67 0.27 6.68
N ALA A 130 2.45 -0.64 7.26
CA ALA A 130 3.12 -1.72 6.54
C ALA A 130 2.15 -2.63 5.76
N GLY A 131 0.99 -2.94 6.33
CA GLY A 131 0.01 -3.83 5.70
C GLY A 131 -0.54 -3.24 4.39
N PRO A 132 -1.23 -2.08 4.46
CA PRO A 132 -1.73 -1.37 3.28
C PRO A 132 -0.64 -1.03 2.27
N ALA A 133 0.53 -0.57 2.73
CA ALA A 133 1.64 -0.19 1.86
C ALA A 133 2.18 -1.39 1.07
N TYR A 134 2.38 -2.53 1.73
CA TYR A 134 2.92 -3.73 1.10
C TYR A 134 1.93 -4.37 0.14
N TYR A 135 0.65 -4.37 0.50
CA TYR A 135 -0.40 -4.82 -0.39
C TYR A 135 -0.43 -4.00 -1.69
N ARG A 136 -0.38 -2.66 -1.62
CA ARG A 136 -0.30 -1.84 -2.85
C ARG A 136 0.99 -2.03 -3.63
N HIS A 137 2.10 -2.23 -2.93
CA HIS A 137 3.40 -2.45 -3.59
C HIS A 137 3.39 -3.76 -4.39
N ARG A 138 2.82 -4.83 -3.84
CA ARG A 138 2.76 -6.15 -4.47
C ARG A 138 1.62 -6.28 -5.48
N VAL A 139 0.40 -5.90 -5.11
CA VAL A 139 -0.81 -6.18 -5.89
C VAL A 139 -1.07 -5.12 -6.97
N VAL A 140 -0.77 -3.85 -6.67
CA VAL A 140 -0.99 -2.72 -7.61
C VAL A 140 0.30 -2.34 -8.33
N GLY A 141 1.46 -2.78 -7.83
CA GLY A 141 2.77 -2.34 -8.33
C GLY A 141 3.06 -0.87 -8.01
N SER A 142 2.39 -0.27 -7.01
CA SER A 142 2.58 1.15 -6.69
C SER A 142 4.00 1.42 -6.16
N ARG A 143 4.69 2.36 -6.79
CA ARG A 143 5.99 2.92 -6.36
C ARG A 143 5.89 4.39 -5.96
N SER A 144 4.72 4.78 -5.44
CA SER A 144 4.43 6.14 -5.00
C SER A 144 5.28 6.55 -3.79
N TRP A 145 5.55 7.85 -3.70
CA TRP A 145 6.15 8.48 -2.52
C TRP A 145 5.11 8.80 -1.45
N ASN A 146 3.81 8.70 -1.75
CA ASN A 146 2.76 9.06 -0.80
C ASN A 146 2.69 8.03 0.36
N PRO A 147 2.92 8.44 1.62
CA PRO A 147 2.88 7.55 2.78
C PRO A 147 1.46 7.12 3.14
N PHE A 148 0.46 7.90 2.73
CA PHE A 148 -0.96 7.64 2.95
C PHE A 148 -1.63 6.86 1.81
N ASP A 149 -0.82 6.38 0.86
CA ASP A 149 -1.30 5.62 -0.28
C ASP A 149 -1.78 4.23 0.18
N GLY A 150 -3.08 4.13 0.49
CA GLY A 150 -3.71 3.00 1.19
C GLY A 150 -4.65 3.38 2.34
N ILE A 151 -4.77 4.67 2.65
CA ILE A 151 -5.59 5.21 3.74
C ILE A 151 -6.80 5.96 3.17
N GLY A 152 -8.02 5.58 3.57
CA GLY A 152 -9.25 6.32 3.30
C GLY A 152 -10.10 5.82 2.11
N TRP A 153 -11.15 6.57 1.77
CA TRP A 153 -12.17 6.14 0.79
C TRP A 153 -11.60 5.98 -0.63
N ARG A 154 -10.60 6.79 -0.99
CA ARG A 154 -10.00 6.80 -2.34
C ARG A 154 -9.38 5.44 -2.68
N PHE A 155 -8.79 4.77 -1.68
CA PHE A 155 -8.26 3.43 -1.79
C PHE A 155 -9.31 2.43 -2.29
N ASN A 156 -10.53 2.45 -1.74
CA ASN A 156 -11.59 1.54 -2.13
C ASN A 156 -12.06 1.76 -3.57
N ARG A 157 -12.06 2.99 -4.06
CA ARG A 157 -12.43 3.29 -5.44
C ARG A 157 -11.40 2.74 -6.42
N GLU A 158 -10.13 3.11 -6.22
CA GLU A 158 -9.01 2.63 -7.04
C GLU A 158 -8.93 1.10 -7.03
N MET A 159 -9.09 0.48 -5.85
CA MET A 159 -9.14 -0.97 -5.70
C MET A 159 -10.26 -1.62 -6.50
N ARG A 160 -11.49 -1.09 -6.43
CA ARG A 160 -12.64 -1.66 -7.16
C ARG A 160 -12.46 -1.56 -8.67
N GLU A 161 -11.93 -0.45 -9.15
CA GLU A 161 -11.61 -0.25 -10.57
C GLU A 161 -10.51 -1.20 -11.03
N ASP A 162 -9.41 -1.30 -10.27
CA ASP A 162 -8.31 -2.22 -10.54
C ASP A 162 -8.75 -3.70 -10.44
N TRP A 163 -9.67 -4.04 -9.54
CA TRP A 163 -10.25 -5.38 -9.43
C TRP A 163 -11.18 -5.71 -10.59
N ALA A 164 -12.01 -4.75 -11.02
CA ALA A 164 -12.91 -4.93 -12.15
C ALA A 164 -12.15 -5.14 -13.47
N LEU A 165 -10.99 -4.48 -13.61
CA LEU A 165 -10.11 -4.65 -14.76
C LEU A 165 -9.36 -5.99 -14.76
N ARG A 166 -9.09 -6.58 -13.59
CA ARG A 166 -8.38 -7.87 -13.47
C ARG A 166 -9.26 -9.11 -13.66
N ARG A 167 -10.59 -8.96 -13.55
CA ARG A 167 -11.57 -10.05 -13.78
C ARG A 167 -12.12 -10.12 -15.20
N ARG A 168 -11.70 -9.21 -16.09
CA ARG A 168 -12.01 -9.25 -17.53
C ARG A 168 -10.84 -9.85 -18.27
#